data_AF-A0A2G0Q3G4-F1
#
_entry.id   AF-A0A2G0Q3G4-F1
#
_cell.length_a   1.000
_cell.length_b   1.000
_cell.length_c   1.000
_cell.angle_alpha   90.00
_cell.angle_beta   90.00
_cell.angle_gamma   90.00
#
_symmetry.space_group_name_H-M   'P 1'
#
loop_
_entity.id
_entity.type
_entity.pdbx_description
1 polymer ?
#
loop_
_entity_poly.entity_id
_entity_poly.type
_entity_poly.pdbx_seq_one_letter_code
_entity_poly.pdbx_strand_id
1 'polypeptide(L)'
;MNSFVSMLNSINIGQSLQAYNFTHVRNHHKYHNDNGNPINDRSSTFLGGKGGEHNTLWNYAVLGGFSTLYSIIPHILWALFLWAKPFSGRDHHFEKLVSKNEINKKKEFAQLRLDRITMFIGLVILFSISWQWTLLCYLPSLLFAFILVNLQNYYEHHGANPESKFTNSVSHYGKLYNLLTFNDGYHQEHHISGGTHWSLLPKLRERYIDKFKE
;
A
#
# COMPACT_ATOMS: atom_id res chain seq x y z
N MET A 1 -7.05 12.78 -7.83
CA MET A 1 -8.17 12.06 -7.20
C MET A 1 -9.05 13.05 -6.45
N ASN A 2 -10.37 12.85 -6.45
CA ASN A 2 -11.30 13.69 -5.70
C ASN A 2 -11.10 13.48 -4.19
N SER A 3 -11.05 14.56 -3.41
CA SER A 3 -10.82 14.52 -1.95
C SER A 3 -11.86 13.68 -1.20
N PHE A 4 -13.14 13.77 -1.60
CA PHE A 4 -14.23 13.00 -1.01
C PHE A 4 -14.09 11.50 -1.30
N VAL A 5 -13.71 11.14 -2.52
CA VAL A 5 -13.45 9.74 -2.90
C VAL A 5 -12.27 9.18 -2.10
N SER A 6 -11.23 9.98 -1.86
CA SER A 6 -10.10 9.59 -1.00
C SER A 6 -10.55 9.26 0.42
N MET A 7 -11.40 10.11 1.00
CA MET A 7 -11.93 9.92 2.35
C MET A 7 -12.80 8.65 2.45
N LEU A 8 -13.71 8.43 1.50
CA LEU A 8 -14.56 7.23 1.47
C LEU A 8 -13.75 5.95 1.31
N ASN A 9 -12.80 5.95 0.38
CA ASN A 9 -11.92 4.80 0.18
C ASN A 9 -11.07 4.54 1.42
N SER A 10 -10.63 5.59 2.13
CA SER A 10 -9.82 5.43 3.35
C SER A 10 -10.57 4.68 4.46
N ILE A 11 -11.89 4.86 4.58
CA ILE A 11 -12.73 4.05 5.47
C ILE A 11 -12.74 2.60 4.98
N ASN A 12 -12.99 2.38 3.69
CA ASN A 12 -13.15 1.05 3.11
C ASN A 12 -11.88 0.19 3.28
N ILE A 13 -10.70 0.74 2.95
CA ILE A 13 -9.43 0.00 3.02
C ILE A 13 -8.77 0.05 4.41
N GLY A 14 -9.38 0.75 5.37
CA GLY A 14 -8.87 0.90 6.74
C GLY A 14 -7.50 1.57 6.85
N GLN A 15 -7.07 2.34 5.84
CA GLN A 15 -5.86 3.14 5.83
C GLN A 15 -6.07 4.41 5.02
N SER A 16 -5.31 5.48 5.30
CA SER A 16 -5.39 6.70 4.50
C SER A 16 -4.94 6.44 3.07
N LEU A 17 -5.79 6.79 2.10
CA LEU A 17 -5.47 6.62 0.70
C LEU A 17 -4.34 7.57 0.25
N GLN A 18 -4.23 8.76 0.84
CA GLN A 18 -3.08 9.64 0.66
C GLN A 18 -1.79 9.02 1.20
N ALA A 19 -1.83 8.34 2.35
CA ALA A 19 -0.68 7.60 2.87
C ALA A 19 -0.30 6.44 1.94
N TYR A 20 -1.29 5.66 1.47
CA TYR A 20 -1.11 4.60 0.49
C TYR A 20 -0.49 5.12 -0.82
N ASN A 21 -0.91 6.29 -1.29
CA ASN A 21 -0.29 6.92 -2.46
C ASN A 21 1.20 7.27 -2.22
N PHE A 22 1.58 7.66 -1.00
CA PHE A 22 2.99 7.87 -0.69
C PHE A 22 3.79 6.57 -0.66
N THR A 23 3.29 5.54 0.04
CA THR A 23 4.00 4.28 0.21
C THR A 23 4.00 3.44 -1.07
N HIS A 24 2.87 3.25 -1.71
CA HIS A 24 2.77 2.41 -2.91
C HIS A 24 3.23 3.17 -4.16
N VAL A 25 2.55 4.28 -4.49
CA VAL A 25 2.74 4.93 -5.80
C VAL A 25 4.06 5.71 -5.88
N ARG A 26 4.51 6.34 -4.79
CA ARG A 26 5.72 7.19 -4.82
C ARG A 26 6.99 6.51 -4.29
N ASN A 27 6.86 5.52 -3.41
CA ASN A 27 7.98 4.80 -2.83
C ASN A 27 8.16 3.43 -3.50
N HIS A 28 7.20 2.53 -3.37
CA HIS A 28 7.29 1.17 -3.93
C HIS A 28 7.50 1.15 -5.45
N HIS A 29 6.72 1.93 -6.22
CA HIS A 29 6.91 2.04 -7.69
C HIS A 29 8.21 2.73 -8.11
N LYS A 30 8.92 3.39 -7.18
CA LYS A 30 10.22 4.01 -7.47
C LYS A 30 11.38 3.06 -7.20
N TYR A 31 11.23 2.19 -6.20
CA TYR A 31 12.31 1.34 -5.69
C TYR A 31 12.09 -0.15 -5.96
N HIS A 32 10.90 -0.55 -6.42
CA HIS A 32 10.56 -1.87 -6.98
C HIS A 32 11.02 -3.05 -6.11
N ASN A 33 10.73 -3.02 -4.80
CA ASN A 33 11.14 -4.06 -3.87
C ASN A 33 12.67 -4.21 -3.78
N ASP A 34 13.40 -3.09 -3.58
CA ASP A 34 14.86 -3.09 -3.54
C ASP A 34 15.43 -3.95 -2.40
N ASN A 35 16.58 -4.57 -2.67
CA ASN A 35 17.38 -5.35 -1.72
C ASN A 35 18.68 -4.63 -1.31
N GLY A 36 18.74 -3.31 -1.51
CA GLY A 36 19.92 -2.49 -1.26
C GLY A 36 20.26 -2.31 0.23
N ASN A 37 21.39 -1.66 0.51
CA ASN A 37 21.79 -1.29 1.86
C ASN A 37 22.12 0.22 1.95
N PRO A 38 21.24 1.06 2.52
CA PRO A 38 19.95 0.71 3.14
C PRO A 38 18.85 0.43 2.10
N ILE A 39 17.84 -0.36 2.51
CA ILE A 39 16.61 -0.60 1.74
C ILE A 39 15.74 0.67 1.74
N ASN A 40 15.30 1.12 0.56
CA ASN A 40 14.54 2.36 0.37
C ASN A 40 13.03 2.14 0.24
N ASP A 41 12.61 1.03 -0.37
CA ASP A 41 11.23 0.61 -0.46
C ASP A 41 10.77 0.10 0.91
N ARG A 42 9.77 0.78 1.50
CA ARG A 42 9.23 0.45 2.82
C ARG A 42 8.32 -0.76 2.82
N SER A 43 7.91 -1.22 1.64
CA SER A 43 7.20 -2.47 1.36
C SER A 43 8.12 -3.51 0.70
N SER A 44 9.44 -3.32 0.76
CA SER A 44 10.36 -4.37 0.32
C SER A 44 10.20 -5.62 1.18
N THR A 45 10.02 -6.75 0.51
CA THR A 45 10.08 -8.10 1.07
C THR A 45 11.45 -8.43 1.64
N PHE A 46 12.51 -7.68 1.31
CA PHE A 46 13.84 -7.81 1.91
C PHE A 46 13.97 -7.09 3.26
N LEU A 47 13.01 -6.22 3.64
CA LEU A 47 13.04 -5.55 4.94
C LEU A 47 12.93 -6.54 6.10
N GLY A 48 13.96 -6.56 6.94
CA GLY A 48 14.05 -7.50 8.07
C GLY A 48 14.56 -8.90 7.67
N GLY A 49 14.87 -9.10 6.39
CA GLY A 49 15.60 -10.27 5.91
C GLY A 49 17.07 -10.27 6.36
N LYS A 50 17.74 -11.41 6.22
CA LYS A 50 19.14 -11.61 6.64
C LYS A 50 19.97 -12.09 5.46
N GLY A 51 21.19 -11.57 5.32
CA GLY A 51 22.12 -12.04 4.28
C GLY A 51 21.70 -11.71 2.85
N GLY A 52 20.88 -10.67 2.65
CA GLY A 52 20.35 -10.32 1.32
C GLY A 52 19.11 -11.11 0.91
N GLU A 53 18.61 -12.00 1.77
CA GLU A 53 17.40 -12.77 1.53
C GLU A 53 16.13 -11.99 1.90
N HIS A 54 15.00 -12.44 1.37
CA HIS A 54 13.68 -11.98 1.79
C HIS A 54 13.46 -12.23 3.30
N ASN A 55 12.64 -11.40 3.92
CA ASN A 55 12.07 -11.69 5.24
C ASN A 55 11.20 -12.95 5.15
N THR A 56 10.96 -13.59 6.29
CA THR A 56 10.06 -14.75 6.33
C THR A 56 8.63 -14.30 6.03
N LEU A 57 7.88 -15.17 5.35
CA LEU A 57 6.49 -14.90 5.04
C LEU A 57 5.65 -14.59 6.29
N TRP A 58 5.91 -15.30 7.40
CA TRP A 58 5.23 -15.05 8.67
C TRP A 58 5.48 -13.62 9.19
N ASN A 59 6.73 -13.19 9.24
CA ASN A 59 7.07 -11.86 9.74
C ASN A 59 6.55 -10.76 8.81
N TYR A 60 6.70 -10.96 7.51
CA TYR A 60 6.27 -9.98 6.52
C TYR A 60 4.74 -9.86 6.46
N ALA A 61 4.04 -10.97 6.26
CA ALA A 61 2.60 -10.96 6.06
C ALA A 61 1.84 -10.80 7.38
N VAL A 62 2.08 -11.70 8.34
CA VAL A 62 1.28 -11.79 9.56
C VAL A 62 1.65 -10.69 10.54
N LEU A 63 2.91 -10.61 10.98
CA LEU A 63 3.33 -9.56 11.91
C LEU A 63 3.23 -8.17 11.28
N GLY A 64 3.50 -8.06 9.98
CA GLY A 64 3.25 -6.83 9.21
C GLY A 64 1.78 -6.39 9.26
N GLY A 65 0.83 -7.32 9.08
CA GLY A 65 -0.60 -7.02 9.15
C GLY A 65 -1.03 -6.50 10.53
N PHE A 66 -0.56 -7.14 11.61
CA PHE A 66 -0.76 -6.64 12.97
C PHE A 66 -0.14 -5.27 13.20
N SER A 67 1.07 -5.04 12.69
CA SER A 67 1.76 -3.75 12.78
C SER A 67 1.01 -2.64 12.06
N THR A 68 0.45 -2.91 10.88
CA THR A 68 -0.39 -1.98 10.12
C THR A 68 -1.65 -1.63 10.90
N LEU A 69 -2.38 -2.63 11.39
CA LEU A 69 -3.59 -2.41 12.20
C LEU A 69 -3.28 -1.59 13.47
N TYR A 70 -2.24 -1.96 14.19
CA TYR A 70 -1.81 -1.26 15.42
C TYR A 70 -1.38 0.19 15.14
N SER A 71 -0.84 0.47 13.95
CA SER A 71 -0.38 1.81 13.57
C SER A 71 -1.52 2.78 13.25
N ILE A 72 -2.73 2.30 13.00
CA ILE A 72 -3.91 3.15 12.82
C ILE A 72 -4.12 4.07 14.03
N ILE A 73 -3.98 3.56 15.25
CA ILE A 73 -4.22 4.31 16.49
C ILE A 73 -3.35 5.58 16.57
N PRO A 74 -2.01 5.50 16.56
CA PRO A 74 -1.18 6.70 16.63
C PRO A 74 -1.35 7.63 15.42
N HIS A 75 -1.63 7.12 14.23
CA HIS A 75 -1.93 7.97 13.07
C HIS A 75 -3.21 8.79 13.28
N ILE A 76 -4.27 8.18 13.82
CA ILE A 76 -5.53 8.85 14.17
C ILE A 76 -5.30 9.86 15.28
N LEU A 77 -4.68 9.47 16.40
CA LEU A 77 -4.42 10.38 17.52
C LEU A 77 -3.59 11.58 17.06
N TRP A 78 -2.58 11.35 16.22
CA TRP A 78 -1.78 12.44 15.66
C TRP A 78 -2.61 13.40 14.80
N ALA A 79 -3.48 12.87 13.95
CA ALA A 79 -4.37 13.66 13.10
C ALA A 79 -5.37 14.49 13.92
N LEU A 80 -5.85 13.96 15.06
CA LEU A 80 -6.82 14.60 15.94
C LEU A 80 -6.20 15.66 16.86
N PHE A 81 -4.96 15.47 17.33
CA PHE A 81 -4.40 16.30 18.41
C PHE A 81 -3.19 17.15 18.01
N LEU A 82 -2.45 16.81 16.95
CA LEU A 82 -1.17 17.45 16.62
C LEU A 82 -1.22 18.20 15.28
N TRP A 83 -2.02 19.27 15.26
CA TRP A 83 -2.40 19.96 14.02
C TRP A 83 -1.26 20.75 13.37
N ALA A 84 -0.27 21.16 14.16
CA ALA A 84 0.89 21.89 13.69
C ALA A 84 1.90 21.02 12.91
N LYS A 85 1.83 19.68 13.05
CA LYS A 85 2.78 18.76 12.41
C LYS A 85 2.04 17.84 11.42
N PRO A 86 2.45 17.76 10.14
CA PRO A 86 1.73 16.99 9.14
C PRO A 86 1.91 15.47 9.30
N PHE A 87 3.00 15.04 9.93
CA PHE A 87 3.41 13.64 10.01
C PHE A 87 3.58 13.17 11.45
N SER A 88 3.13 11.94 11.71
CA SER A 88 3.37 11.21 12.94
C SER A 88 4.77 10.59 12.94
N GLY A 89 5.25 10.15 14.10
CA GLY A 89 6.54 9.44 14.21
C GLY A 89 6.59 8.10 13.44
N ARG A 90 5.45 7.59 12.97
CA ARG A 90 5.35 6.37 12.15
C ARG A 90 5.28 6.65 10.65
N ASP A 91 5.16 7.91 10.24
CA ASP A 91 5.11 8.34 8.83
C ASP A 91 6.54 8.47 8.26
N HIS A 92 7.27 7.36 8.26
CA HIS A 92 8.67 7.35 7.87
C HIS A 92 8.85 7.77 6.41
N HIS A 93 9.68 8.79 6.19
CA HIS A 93 10.11 9.28 4.87
C HIS A 93 9.05 9.99 4.03
N PHE A 94 7.87 10.29 4.57
CA PHE A 94 6.83 11.02 3.82
C PHE A 94 7.31 12.43 3.42
N GLU A 95 8.23 13.02 4.16
CA GLU A 95 8.87 14.30 3.82
C GLU A 95 9.66 14.25 2.51
N LYS A 96 10.16 13.07 2.12
CA LYS A 96 10.87 12.85 0.85
C LYS A 96 9.91 12.55 -0.31
N LEU A 97 8.67 12.16 -0.01
CA LEU A 97 7.67 11.68 -0.97
C LEU A 97 6.61 12.73 -1.31
N VAL A 98 6.42 13.73 -0.45
CA VAL A 98 5.47 14.82 -0.68
C VAL A 98 5.86 15.66 -1.91
N SER A 99 4.87 16.27 -2.55
CA SER A 99 5.09 17.16 -3.70
C SER A 99 6.08 18.28 -3.39
N LYS A 100 6.96 18.58 -4.35
CA LYS A 100 7.87 19.75 -4.28
C LYS A 100 7.15 21.08 -4.49
N ASN A 101 6.02 21.08 -5.21
CA ASN A 101 5.18 22.25 -5.36
C ASN A 101 4.43 22.54 -4.05
N GLU A 102 4.57 23.75 -3.50
CA GLU A 102 4.03 24.14 -2.19
C GLU A 102 2.50 24.06 -2.10
N ILE A 103 1.77 24.38 -3.16
CA ILE A 103 0.31 24.30 -3.18
C ILE A 103 -0.13 22.84 -3.06
N ASN A 104 0.47 21.96 -3.87
CA ASN A 104 0.18 20.54 -3.85
C ASN A 104 0.64 19.89 -2.53
N LYS A 105 1.78 20.30 -1.98
CA LYS A 105 2.28 19.85 -0.68
C LYS A 105 1.26 20.11 0.43
N LYS A 106 0.73 21.34 0.50
CA LYS A 106 -0.32 21.71 1.47
C LYS A 106 -1.59 20.89 1.29
N LYS A 107 -2.01 20.66 0.04
CA LYS A 107 -3.16 19.79 -0.28
C LYS A 107 -2.94 18.35 0.17
N GLU A 108 -1.77 17.80 -0.06
CA GLU A 108 -1.43 16.42 0.35
C GLU A 108 -1.40 16.28 1.88
N PHE A 109 -0.88 17.28 2.61
CA PHE A 109 -0.95 17.30 4.07
C PHE A 109 -2.39 17.37 4.60
N ALA A 110 -3.20 18.25 4.00
CA ALA A 110 -4.61 18.35 4.34
C ALA A 110 -5.34 17.04 4.05
N GLN A 111 -5.11 16.43 2.89
CA GLN A 111 -5.75 15.17 2.51
C GLN A 111 -5.37 14.02 3.44
N LEU A 112 -4.08 13.89 3.77
CA LEU A 112 -3.60 12.87 4.72
C LEU A 112 -4.33 12.98 6.07
N ARG A 113 -4.54 14.20 6.55
CA ARG A 113 -5.27 14.45 7.79
C ARG A 113 -6.76 14.15 7.64
N LEU A 114 -7.40 14.61 6.57
CA LEU A 114 -8.81 14.38 6.30
C LEU A 114 -9.13 12.89 6.19
N ASP A 115 -8.31 12.12 5.49
CA ASP A 115 -8.44 10.66 5.40
C ASP A 115 -8.45 10.02 6.81
N ARG A 116 -7.47 10.37 7.66
CA ARG A 116 -7.34 9.82 9.02
C ARG A 116 -8.48 10.23 9.96
N ILE A 117 -8.92 11.49 9.90
CA ILE A 117 -10.09 11.96 10.65
C ILE A 117 -11.34 11.21 10.18
N THR A 118 -11.48 11.00 8.87
CA THR A 118 -12.64 10.28 8.32
C THR A 118 -12.63 8.81 8.71
N MET A 119 -11.46 8.18 8.76
CA MET A 119 -11.32 6.83 9.33
C MET A 119 -11.74 6.79 10.81
N PHE A 120 -11.34 7.77 11.61
CA PHE A 120 -11.76 7.86 13.01
C PHE A 120 -13.28 8.00 13.15
N ILE A 121 -13.89 8.92 12.38
CA ILE A 121 -15.34 9.10 12.35
C ILE A 121 -16.04 7.80 11.91
N GLY A 122 -15.53 7.14 10.87
CA GLY A 122 -16.05 5.85 10.41
C GLY A 122 -16.01 4.79 11.50
N LEU A 123 -14.89 4.67 12.22
CA LEU A 123 -14.78 3.76 13.36
C LEU A 123 -15.78 4.11 14.48
N VAL A 124 -15.91 5.38 14.86
CA VAL A 124 -16.88 5.82 15.88
C VAL A 124 -18.32 5.48 15.46
N ILE A 125 -18.66 5.68 14.19
CA ILE A 125 -19.98 5.32 13.63
C ILE A 125 -20.20 3.81 13.74
N LEU A 126 -19.24 2.98 13.30
CA LEU A 126 -19.37 1.52 13.38
C LEU A 126 -19.54 1.04 14.83
N PHE A 127 -18.74 1.56 15.77
CA PHE A 127 -18.87 1.25 17.19
C PHE A 127 -20.20 1.69 17.80
N SER A 128 -20.72 2.82 17.35
CA SER A 128 -22.01 3.36 17.82
C SER A 128 -23.20 2.57 17.28
N ILE A 129 -23.08 2.00 16.08
CA ILE A 129 -24.09 1.11 15.48
C ILE A 129 -24.05 -0.27 16.15
N SER A 130 -22.86 -0.88 16.25
CA SER A 130 -22.67 -2.18 16.92
C SER A 130 -21.21 -2.38 17.30
N TRP A 131 -20.91 -2.18 18.57
CA TRP A 131 -19.57 -2.41 19.09
C TRP A 131 -19.16 -3.89 19.04
N GLN A 132 -20.09 -4.83 19.25
CA GLN A 132 -19.79 -6.26 19.16
C GLN A 132 -19.41 -6.66 17.73
N TRP A 133 -20.19 -6.24 16.73
CA TRP A 133 -19.86 -6.53 15.33
C TRP A 133 -18.55 -5.87 14.92
N THR A 134 -18.32 -4.64 15.38
CA THR A 134 -17.07 -3.92 15.07
C THR A 134 -15.84 -4.67 15.63
N LEU A 135 -15.91 -5.14 16.88
CA LEU A 135 -14.81 -5.87 17.51
C LEU A 135 -14.64 -7.30 16.99
N LEU A 136 -15.73 -8.03 16.77
CA LEU A 136 -15.70 -9.47 16.50
C LEU A 136 -15.70 -9.81 15.01
N CYS A 137 -16.13 -8.89 14.14
CA CYS A 137 -16.22 -9.14 12.70
C CYS A 137 -15.37 -8.15 11.91
N TYR A 138 -15.59 -6.84 12.09
CA TYR A 138 -14.94 -5.82 11.27
C TYR A 138 -13.42 -5.76 11.50
N LEU A 139 -12.95 -5.59 12.74
CA LEU A 139 -11.51 -5.49 13.02
C LEU A 139 -10.74 -6.78 12.67
N PRO A 140 -11.25 -8.00 12.96
CA PRO A 140 -10.61 -9.24 12.49
C PRO A 140 -10.58 -9.36 10.97
N SER A 141 -11.65 -8.96 10.27
CA SER A 141 -11.67 -8.96 8.80
C SER A 141 -10.68 -7.95 8.22
N LEU A 142 -10.56 -6.77 8.82
CA LEU A 142 -9.59 -5.75 8.41
C LEU A 142 -8.15 -6.22 8.64
N LEU A 143 -7.87 -6.88 9.78
CA LEU A 143 -6.59 -7.52 10.02
C LEU A 143 -6.29 -8.58 8.95
N PHE A 144 -7.26 -9.45 8.67
CA PHE A 144 -7.10 -10.48 7.65
C PHE A 144 -6.84 -9.88 6.27
N ALA A 145 -7.52 -8.79 5.91
CA ALA A 145 -7.26 -8.05 4.68
C ALA A 145 -5.82 -7.52 4.62
N PHE A 146 -5.29 -6.92 5.70
CA PHE A 146 -3.88 -6.48 5.72
C PHE A 146 -2.89 -7.64 5.59
N ILE A 147 -3.18 -8.79 6.21
CA ILE A 147 -2.34 -9.98 6.06
C ILE A 147 -2.37 -10.46 4.61
N LEU A 148 -3.53 -10.50 3.97
CA LEU A 148 -3.67 -10.92 2.57
C LEU A 148 -2.98 -9.96 1.61
N VAL A 149 -3.06 -8.64 1.82
CA VAL A 149 -2.35 -7.65 1.00
C VAL A 149 -0.84 -7.83 1.11
N ASN A 150 -0.31 -8.08 2.31
CA ASN A 150 1.11 -8.33 2.48
C ASN A 150 1.52 -9.71 1.90
N LEU A 151 0.68 -10.73 2.03
CA LEU A 151 0.89 -12.04 1.42
C LEU A 151 0.99 -11.93 -0.10
N GLN A 152 0.07 -11.16 -0.70
CA GLN A 152 0.04 -10.86 -2.12
C GLN A 152 1.32 -10.14 -2.54
N ASN A 153 1.66 -9.01 -1.91
CA ASN A 153 2.89 -8.27 -2.19
C ASN A 153 4.15 -9.15 -2.01
N TYR A 154 4.13 -10.11 -1.09
CA TYR A 154 5.25 -11.03 -0.91
C TYR A 154 5.48 -11.86 -2.17
N TYR A 155 4.44 -12.56 -2.65
CA TYR A 155 4.56 -13.42 -3.83
C TYR A 155 4.69 -12.67 -5.15
N GLU A 156 4.20 -11.44 -5.20
CA GLU A 156 4.39 -10.51 -6.31
C GLU A 156 5.84 -10.06 -6.51
N HIS A 157 6.71 -10.26 -5.51
CA HIS A 157 8.12 -9.87 -5.60
C HIS A 157 9.12 -10.97 -5.24
N HIS A 158 8.66 -12.06 -4.63
CA HIS A 158 9.52 -13.16 -4.23
C HIS A 158 10.16 -13.83 -5.46
N GLY A 159 11.50 -13.85 -5.50
CA GLY A 159 12.27 -14.40 -6.61
C GLY A 159 12.36 -13.52 -7.86
N ALA A 160 11.79 -12.30 -7.84
CA ALA A 160 11.99 -11.31 -8.89
C ALA A 160 13.39 -10.67 -8.78
N ASN A 161 13.89 -10.10 -9.88
CA ASN A 161 15.14 -9.35 -9.90
C ASN A 161 14.87 -7.84 -9.75
N PRO A 162 15.11 -7.23 -8.57
CA PRO A 162 14.78 -5.82 -8.31
C PRO A 162 15.52 -4.83 -9.21
N GLU A 163 16.66 -5.22 -9.78
CA GLU A 163 17.49 -4.35 -10.62
C GLU A 163 16.96 -4.24 -12.06
N SER A 164 16.15 -5.21 -12.49
CA SER A 164 15.60 -5.24 -13.85
C SER A 164 14.23 -4.58 -13.91
N LYS A 165 14.09 -3.60 -14.81
CA LYS A 165 12.82 -2.89 -15.01
C LYS A 165 11.66 -3.80 -15.43
N PHE A 166 11.94 -4.90 -16.13
CA PHE A 166 10.92 -5.79 -16.71
C PHE A 166 10.74 -7.10 -15.93
N THR A 167 11.56 -7.34 -14.90
CA THR A 167 11.49 -8.57 -14.09
C THR A 167 11.65 -8.30 -12.59
N ASN A 168 11.31 -7.09 -12.13
CA ASN A 168 11.33 -6.68 -10.71
C ASN A 168 10.09 -7.11 -9.91
N SER A 169 9.14 -7.76 -10.58
CA SER A 169 7.94 -8.33 -9.99
C SER A 169 7.47 -9.54 -10.78
N VAL A 170 6.54 -10.29 -10.19
CA VAL A 170 6.00 -11.54 -10.71
C VAL A 170 4.53 -11.35 -11.04
N SER A 171 4.16 -11.61 -12.30
CA SER A 171 2.75 -11.60 -12.74
C SER A 171 2.13 -13.00 -12.70
N HIS A 172 0.83 -13.08 -12.38
CA HIS A 172 -0.01 -14.26 -12.44
C HIS A 172 -1.13 -14.11 -13.47
N TYR A 173 -1.05 -14.84 -14.59
CA TYR A 173 -1.98 -14.68 -15.73
C TYR A 173 -3.20 -15.63 -15.73
N GLY A 174 -3.55 -16.22 -14.58
CA GLY A 174 -4.72 -17.10 -14.47
C GLY A 174 -6.02 -16.36 -14.79
N LYS A 175 -6.86 -16.92 -15.68
CA LYS A 175 -8.12 -16.27 -16.13
C LYS A 175 -9.10 -16.01 -14.97
N LEU A 176 -9.31 -17.01 -14.11
CA LEU A 176 -10.24 -16.88 -12.99
C LEU A 176 -9.75 -15.85 -11.97
N TYR A 177 -8.46 -15.90 -11.63
CA TYR A 177 -7.84 -14.94 -10.71
C TYR A 177 -8.05 -13.50 -11.22
N ASN A 178 -7.62 -13.22 -12.45
CA ASN A 178 -7.70 -11.89 -13.03
C ASN A 178 -9.15 -11.42 -13.29
N LEU A 179 -10.10 -12.33 -13.48
CA LEU A 179 -11.52 -11.96 -13.53
C LEU A 179 -12.00 -11.47 -12.16
N LEU A 180 -11.64 -12.16 -11.08
CA LEU A 180 -12.07 -11.84 -9.72
C LEU A 180 -11.33 -10.63 -9.14
N THR A 181 -10.08 -10.41 -9.54
CA THR A 181 -9.21 -9.34 -9.02
C THR A 181 -9.05 -8.19 -10.01
N PHE A 182 -9.87 -8.10 -11.06
CA PHE A 182 -9.78 -7.02 -12.04
C PHE A 182 -8.38 -6.87 -12.65
N ASN A 183 -7.77 -7.97 -13.12
CA ASN A 183 -6.42 -8.03 -13.70
C ASN A 183 -5.27 -7.63 -12.75
N ASP A 184 -5.46 -7.70 -11.44
CA ASP A 184 -4.39 -7.43 -10.46
C ASP A 184 -3.16 -8.35 -10.65
N GLY A 185 -3.37 -9.54 -11.23
CA GLY A 185 -2.28 -10.48 -11.50
C GLY A 185 -1.29 -9.99 -12.56
N TYR A 186 -1.58 -8.91 -13.28
CA TYR A 186 -0.63 -8.27 -14.20
C TYR A 186 0.28 -7.29 -13.44
N HIS A 187 0.93 -7.78 -12.38
CA HIS A 187 1.67 -6.94 -11.43
C HIS A 187 2.97 -6.37 -12.04
N GLN A 188 3.69 -7.13 -12.86
CA GLN A 188 4.85 -6.61 -13.59
C GLN A 188 4.48 -5.51 -14.57
N GLU A 189 3.32 -5.63 -15.23
CA GLU A 189 2.77 -4.59 -16.09
C GLU A 189 2.37 -3.35 -15.29
N HIS A 190 1.79 -3.53 -14.10
CA HIS A 190 1.54 -2.46 -13.14
C HIS A 190 2.84 -1.76 -12.74
N HIS A 191 3.92 -2.47 -12.46
CA HIS A 191 5.24 -1.85 -12.19
C HIS A 191 5.84 -1.09 -13.37
N ILE A 192 5.54 -1.49 -14.61
CA ILE A 192 5.95 -0.73 -15.79
C ILE A 192 5.15 0.57 -15.90
N SER A 193 3.84 0.53 -15.60
CA SER A 193 2.96 1.68 -15.74
C SER A 193 1.78 1.64 -14.76
N GLY A 194 2.03 2.04 -13.51
CA GLY A 194 1.04 1.95 -12.43
C GLY A 194 -0.18 2.88 -12.55
N GLY A 195 -0.17 3.79 -13.54
CA GLY A 195 -1.32 4.62 -13.88
C GLY A 195 -2.23 4.02 -14.96
N THR A 196 -1.86 2.87 -15.54
CA THR A 196 -2.68 2.21 -16.57
C THR A 196 -3.94 1.64 -15.93
N HIS A 197 -5.09 1.88 -16.55
CA HIS A 197 -6.34 1.29 -16.08
C HIS A 197 -6.27 -0.24 -16.13
N TRP A 198 -6.74 -0.92 -15.08
CA TRP A 198 -6.59 -2.36 -14.89
C TRP A 198 -7.10 -3.21 -16.08
N SER A 199 -8.16 -2.76 -16.75
CA SER A 199 -8.71 -3.45 -17.94
C SER A 199 -7.79 -3.41 -19.16
N LEU A 200 -6.76 -2.55 -19.15
CA LEU A 200 -5.79 -2.37 -20.24
C LEU A 200 -4.44 -3.05 -19.96
N LEU A 201 -4.22 -3.57 -18.75
CA LEU A 201 -2.98 -4.30 -18.41
C LEU A 201 -2.70 -5.50 -19.34
N PRO A 202 -3.70 -6.29 -19.80
CA PRO A 202 -3.45 -7.33 -20.79
C PRO A 202 -2.86 -6.79 -22.11
N LYS A 203 -3.32 -5.62 -22.58
CA LYS A 203 -2.76 -4.98 -23.78
C LYS A 203 -1.36 -4.41 -23.52
N LEU A 204 -1.10 -3.96 -22.30
CA LEU A 204 0.22 -3.50 -21.89
C LEU A 204 1.23 -4.65 -21.92
N ARG A 205 0.83 -5.84 -21.46
CA ARG A 205 1.61 -7.06 -21.56
C ARG A 205 1.99 -7.37 -23.01
N GLU A 206 1.01 -7.39 -23.91
CA GLU A 206 1.25 -7.67 -25.34
C GLU A 206 2.31 -6.73 -25.93
N ARG A 207 2.29 -5.44 -25.53
CA ARG A 207 3.27 -4.44 -25.99
C ARG A 207 4.71 -4.73 -25.53
N TYR A 208 4.88 -5.33 -24.34
CA TYR A 208 6.19 -5.55 -23.73
C TYR A 208 6.60 -7.02 -23.66
N ILE A 209 5.86 -7.92 -24.32
CA ILE A 209 6.01 -9.38 -24.24
C ILE A 209 7.45 -9.84 -24.52
N ASP A 210 8.14 -9.17 -25.45
CA ASP A 210 9.50 -9.52 -25.84
C ASP A 210 10.53 -9.08 -24.81
N LYS A 211 10.26 -8.00 -24.05
CA LYS A 211 11.15 -7.50 -23.00
C LYS A 211 11.11 -8.32 -21.71
N PHE A 212 10.10 -9.16 -21.53
CA PHE A 212 10.01 -10.06 -20.38
C PHE A 212 10.93 -11.29 -20.49
N LYS A 213 11.57 -11.49 -21.65
CA LYS A 213 12.46 -12.63 -21.91
C LYS A 213 13.95 -12.28 -21.78
N GLU A 214 14.26 -11.00 -21.58
CA GLU A 214 15.62 -10.47 -21.35
C GLU A 214 16.02 -10.63 -19.88
#